data_AF-A0A817AC52-F1
#
_entry.id   AF-A0A817AC52-F1
#
_cell.length_a   1.000
_cell.length_b   1.000
_cell.length_c   1.000
_cell.angle_alpha   90.00
_cell.angle_beta   90.00
_cell.angle_gamma   90.00
#
_symmetry.space_group_name_H-M   'P 1'
#
loop_
_entity.id
_entity.type
_entity.pdbx_description
1 polymer ?
#
loop_
_entity_poly.entity_id
_entity_poly.type
_entity_poly.pdbx_seq_one_letter_code
_entity_poly.pdbx_strand_id
1 'polypeptide(L)' 'MKIKRPGTQQTKIVISIDMKAASSGHLSHETARNMEYMLGYHEIDFDSVTEIIERTSDEAARTITAW' A
#
# COMPACT_ATOMS: atom_id res chain seq x y z
N MET A 1 -0.36 8.57 -5.44
CA MET A 1 -1.17 9.23 -4.39
C MET A 1 -0.38 10.40 -3.82
N LYS A 2 -1.00 11.58 -3.59
CA LYS A 2 -0.32 12.72 -2.93
C LYS A 2 -0.70 12.70 -1.45
N ILE A 3 0.24 12.29 -0.60
CA ILE A 3 0.03 12.23 0.86
C ILE A 3 0.51 13.56 1.43
N LYS A 4 -0.37 14.30 2.11
CA LYS A 4 -0.01 15.55 2.80
C LYS A 4 0.24 15.24 4.27
N ARG A 5 1.48 15.40 4.73
CA ARG A 5 1.81 15.35 6.15
C ARG A 5 1.80 16.76 6.76
N PRO A 6 1.01 17.00 7.81
CA PRO A 6 1.12 18.22 8.61
C PRO A 6 2.55 18.35 9.17
N GLY A 7 3.17 19.53 9.06
CA GLY A 7 4.46 19.81 9.69
C GLY A 7 5.71 19.24 9.00
N THR A 8 5.61 18.58 7.84
CA THR A 8 6.78 18.13 7.07
C THR A 8 6.80 18.69 5.65
N GLN A 9 7.99 18.99 5.11
CA GLN A 9 8.18 19.36 3.69
C GLN A 9 8.15 18.13 2.76
N GLN A 10 8.03 16.91 3.31
CA GLN A 10 7.96 15.70 2.50
C GLN A 10 6.62 15.60 1.79
N THR A 11 6.66 15.85 0.48
CA THR A 11 5.51 15.73 -0.42
C THR A 11 5.50 14.41 -1.19
N LYS A 12 6.55 13.59 -1.04
CA LYS A 12 6.74 12.31 -1.72
C LYS A 12 7.39 11.30 -0.77
N ILE A 13 6.77 10.13 -0.66
CA ILE A 13 7.29 8.95 0.05
C ILE A 13 7.45 7.86 -1.01
N VAL A 14 8.61 7.19 -1.04
CA VAL A 14 8.86 6.03 -1.90
C VAL A 14 9.02 4.83 -0.99
N ILE A 15 8.17 3.83 -1.16
CA ILE A 15 8.16 2.59 -0.36
C ILE A 15 8.31 1.43 -1.33
N SER A 16 9.29 0.56 -1.07
CA SER A 16 9.52 -0.66 -1.84
C SER A 16 9.11 -1.85 -0.98
N ILE A 17 8.24 -2.71 -1.53
CA ILE A 17 7.64 -3.82 -0.81
C ILE A 17 7.71 -5.03 -1.73
N ASP A 18 8.15 -6.16 -1.18
CA ASP A 18 8.11 -7.43 -1.90
C ASP A 18 6.64 -7.85 -2.09
N MET A 19 6.16 -7.77 -3.33
CA MET A 19 4.78 -8.06 -3.65
C MET A 19 4.58 -9.57 -3.79
N LYS A 20 3.85 -10.14 -2.84
CA LYS A 20 3.31 -11.50 -2.94
C LYS A 20 1.80 -11.41 -3.08
N ALA A 21 1.28 -12.02 -4.14
CA ALA A 21 -0.16 -12.15 -4.34
C ALA A 21 -0.68 -13.46 -3.72
N ALA A 22 -1.91 -13.42 -3.22
CA ALA A 22 -2.67 -14.62 -2.91
C ALA A 22 -3.13 -15.31 -4.21
N SER A 23 -3.69 -16.51 -4.10
CA SER A 23 -4.27 -17.23 -5.25
C SER A 23 -5.40 -16.47 -5.95
N SER A 24 -6.03 -15.51 -5.26
CA SER A 24 -7.04 -14.60 -5.82
C SER A 24 -6.44 -13.44 -6.63
N GLY A 25 -5.12 -13.33 -6.73
CA GLY A 25 -4.41 -12.22 -7.37
C GLY A 25 -4.31 -10.95 -6.51
N HIS A 26 -5.13 -10.84 -5.47
CA HIS A 26 -5.03 -9.77 -4.47
C HIS A 26 -3.74 -9.87 -3.64
N LEU A 27 -3.40 -8.81 -2.92
CA LEU A 27 -2.25 -8.84 -2.01
C LEU A 27 -2.39 -9.98 -0.99
N SER A 28 -1.28 -10.68 -0.74
CA SER A 28 -1.20 -11.61 0.37
C SER A 28 -1.35 -10.86 1.71
N HIS A 29 -1.84 -11.56 2.73
CA HIS A 29 -1.94 -10.99 4.08
C HIS A 29 -0.57 -10.50 4.61
N GLU A 30 0.52 -11.22 4.28
CA GLU A 30 1.88 -10.81 4.62
C GLU A 30 2.26 -9.47 3.99
N THR A 31 1.97 -9.28 2.69
CA THR A 31 2.25 -8.03 1.98
C THR A 31 1.40 -6.87 2.51
N ALA A 32 0.10 -7.10 2.77
CA ALA A 32 -0.77 -6.09 3.36
C ALA A 32 -0.27 -5.64 4.75
N ARG A 33 0.10 -6.58 5.62
CA ARG A 33 0.67 -6.27 6.95
C ARG A 33 1.99 -5.50 6.87
N ASN A 34 2.85 -5.84 5.91
CA ASN A 34 4.10 -5.11 5.71
C ASN A 34 3.83 -3.67 5.23
N MET A 35 2.82 -3.47 4.39
CA MET A 35 2.36 -2.14 3.99
C MET A 35 1.85 -1.34 5.20
N GLU A 36 1.00 -1.92 6.05
CA GLU A 36 0.51 -1.27 7.27
C GLU A 36 1.66 -0.81 8.16
N TYR A 37 2.66 -1.67 8.37
CA TYR A 37 3.82 -1.34 9.19
C TYR A 37 4.64 -0.19 8.61
N MET A 38 4.97 -0.23 7.30
CA MET A 38 5.79 0.80 6.66
C MET A 38 5.07 2.13 6.51
N LEU A 39 3.75 2.11 6.28
CA LEU A 39 2.93 3.31 6.18
C LEU A 39 2.62 3.91 7.56
N GLY A 40 2.42 3.06 8.57
CA GLY A 40 2.21 3.45 9.95
C GLY A 40 3.44 4.07 10.60
N TYR A 41 4.66 3.58 10.30
CA TYR A 41 5.93 4.23 10.69
C TYR A 41 6.04 5.68 10.20
N HIS A 42 5.26 5.98 9.18
CA HIS A 42 5.25 7.20 8.44
C HIS A 42 4.11 8.13 8.84
N GLU A 43 3.47 7.90 9.99
CA GLU A 43 2.42 8.74 10.57
C GLU A 43 1.33 9.12 9.54
N ILE A 44 1.07 8.22 8.60
CA ILE A 44 -0.04 8.33 7.66
C ILE A 44 -1.30 7.96 8.44
N ASP A 45 -2.37 8.74 8.29
CA ASP A 45 -3.63 8.43 8.98
C ASP A 45 -4.15 7.06 8.56
N PHE A 46 -4.78 6.37 9.52
CA PHE A 46 -5.21 4.98 9.36
C PHE A 46 -6.13 4.77 8.15
N ASP A 47 -7.01 5.74 7.87
CA ASP A 47 -7.93 5.69 6.73
C ASP A 47 -7.14 5.73 5.41
N SER A 48 -6.16 6.63 5.29
CA SER A 48 -5.27 6.69 4.12
C SER A 48 -4.41 5.43 3.97
N VAL A 49 -3.93 4.83 5.07
CA VAL A 49 -3.20 3.55 5.03
C VAL A 49 -4.08 2.44 4.45
N THR A 50 -5.32 2.34 4.94
CA THR A 50 -6.30 1.35 4.48
C THR A 50 -6.61 1.53 3.00
N GLU A 51 -6.89 2.76 2.55
CA GLU A 51 -7.17 3.05 1.15
C GLU A 51 -5.99 2.65 0.23
N ILE A 52 -4.75 2.94 0.64
CA ILE A 52 -3.56 2.59 -0.14
C ILE A 52 -3.45 1.07 -0.32
N ILE A 53 -3.69 0.30 0.75
CA ILE A 53 -3.58 -1.16 0.72
C ILE A 53 -4.67 -1.78 -0.16
N GLU A 54 -5.93 -1.36 0.02
CA GLU A 54 -7.05 -1.86 -0.77
C GLU A 54 -6.85 -1.58 -2.26
N ARG A 55 -6.48 -0.35 -2.63
CA ARG A 55 -6.22 0.01 -4.03
C ARG A 55 -5.06 -0.76 -4.64
N THR A 56 -4.00 -1.00 -3.87
CA THR A 56 -2.85 -1.79 -4.34
C THR A 56 -3.24 -3.26 -4.53
N SER A 57 -4.11 -3.78 -3.67
CA SER A 57 -4.67 -5.13 -3.78
C SER A 57 -5.53 -5.32 -5.01
N ASP A 58 -6.42 -4.37 -5.29
CA ASP A 58 -7.24 -4.41 -6.50
C ASP A 58 -6.39 -4.31 -7.76
N GLU A 59 -5.37 -3.46 -7.76
CA GLU A 59 -4.47 -3.32 -8.91
C GLU A 59 -3.61 -4.57 -9.13
N ALA A 60 -3.15 -5.22 -8.05
CA ALA A 60 -2.45 -6.49 -8.14
C ALA A 60 -3.33 -7.58 -8.78
N ALA A 61 -4.60 -7.68 -8.36
CA ALA A 61 -5.54 -8.65 -8.90
C ALA A 61 -5.84 -8.38 -10.39
N ARG A 62 -6.01 -7.12 -10.78
CA ARG A 62 -6.18 -6.73 -12.19
C ARG A 62 -4.96 -7.05 -13.03
N THR A 63 -3.76 -6.80 -12.50
CA THR A 63 -2.51 -7.05 -13.22
C THR A 63 -2.31 -8.53 -13.50
N ILE A 64 -2.64 -9.41 -12.55
CA ILE A 64 -2.56 -10.87 -12.72
C ILE A 64 -3.59 -11.38 -13.74
N THR A 65 -4.75 -10.73 -13.83
CA THR A 65 -5.80 -11.09 -14.80
C THR A 65 -5.48 -10.64 -16.23
N ALA A 66 -4.51 -9.74 -16.41
CA ALA A 66 -4.12 -9.17 -17.71
C ALA A 66 -3.00 -9.96 -18.43
N TRP A 67 -2.63 -11.15 -17.95
CA TRP A 67 -1.57 -12.01 -18.49
C TRP A 67 -2.14 -13.25 -19.20
#